data_AF-E8T5Q3-F1
#
_entry.id   AF-E8T5Q3-F1
#
_cell.length_a   1.000
_cell.length_b   1.000
_cell.length_c   1.000
_cell.angle_alpha   90.00
_cell.angle_beta   90.00
_cell.angle_gamma   90.00
#
_symmetry.space_group_name_H-M   'P 1'
#
loop_
_entity.id
_entity.type
_entity.pdbx_description
1 polymer ?
#
loop_
_entity_poly.entity_id
_entity_poly.type
_entity_poly.pdbx_seq_one_letter_code
_entity_poly.pdbx_strand_id
1 'polypeptide(L)'
;MDWSKVGTAFFVMMSLTTTVGFVYDGDPFELIASVTFNLIATLLKLGSKKTLSAELLATSLAADLHLIPALIFYEMGTRHTLVEALAWGALVANVFSVIILIVETVIEAREEEWW
;
A
#
# COMPACT_ATOMS: atom_id res chain seq x y z
N MET A 1 1.14 21.17 9.91
CA MET A 1 1.52 19.85 9.38
C MET A 1 0.40 18.88 9.71
N ASP A 2 -0.19 18.26 8.70
CA ASP A 2 -1.24 17.26 8.89
C ASP A 2 -0.63 15.87 9.13
N TRP A 3 -0.71 15.40 10.38
CA TRP A 3 -0.15 14.10 10.77
C TRP A 3 -0.88 12.91 10.17
N SER A 4 -2.17 13.05 9.82
CA SER A 4 -2.92 11.99 9.16
C SER A 4 -2.41 11.77 7.72
N LYS A 5 -2.09 12.87 7.03
CA LYS A 5 -1.47 12.85 5.69
C LYS A 5 -0.06 12.26 5.74
N VAL A 6 0.76 12.66 6.72
CA VAL A 6 2.10 12.11 6.92
C VAL A 6 2.04 10.60 7.18
N GLY A 7 1.20 10.15 8.12
CA GLY A 7 1.05 8.74 8.44
C GLY A 7 0.61 7.91 7.23
N THR A 8 -0.40 8.39 6.50
CA THR A 8 -0.90 7.68 5.30
C THR A 8 0.19 7.54 4.24
N ALA A 9 0.88 8.63 3.90
CA ALA A 9 1.95 8.60 2.91
C ALA A 9 3.12 7.73 3.35
N PHE A 10 3.50 7.79 4.63
CA PHE A 10 4.56 6.99 5.20
C PHE A 10 4.27 5.48 5.10
N PHE A 11 3.11 5.03 5.55
CA PHE A 11 2.78 3.60 5.54
C PHE A 11 2.56 3.05 4.13
N VAL A 12 2.02 3.85 3.21
CA VAL A 12 1.94 3.47 1.79
C VAL A 12 3.35 3.28 1.21
N MET A 13 4.26 4.23 1.46
CA MET A 13 5.64 4.13 0.98
C MET A 13 6.39 2.96 1.60
N MET A 14 6.27 2.76 2.93
CA MET A 14 6.87 1.63 3.63
C MET A 14 6.35 0.29 3.10
N SER A 15 5.04 0.16 2.89
CA SER A 15 4.47 -1.06 2.30
C SER A 15 5.03 -1.31 0.91
N LEU A 16 5.08 -0.28 0.05
CA LEU A 16 5.63 -0.39 -1.30
C LEU A 16 7.09 -0.83 -1.29
N THR A 17 7.95 -0.11 -0.57
CA THR A 17 9.40 -0.37 -0.58
C THR A 17 9.77 -1.68 0.07
N THR A 18 9.07 -2.10 1.13
CA THR A 18 9.29 -3.39 1.76
C THR A 18 8.78 -4.54 0.88
N THR A 19 7.71 -4.33 0.11
CA THR A 19 7.25 -5.32 -0.87
C THR A 19 8.29 -5.51 -1.98
N VAL A 20 8.98 -4.44 -2.41
CA VAL A 20 10.14 -4.56 -3.31
C VAL A 20 11.23 -5.43 -2.70
N GLY A 21 11.56 -5.22 -1.43
CA GLY A 21 12.51 -6.05 -0.69
C GLY A 21 12.12 -7.53 -0.78
N PHE A 22 10.89 -7.84 -0.38
CA PHE A 22 10.39 -9.21 -0.41
C PHE A 22 10.42 -9.83 -1.81
N VAL A 23 10.05 -9.06 -2.83
CA VAL A 23 10.09 -9.52 -4.23
C VAL A 23 11.53 -9.81 -4.70
N TYR A 24 12.52 -9.10 -4.17
CA TYR A 24 13.92 -9.26 -4.53
C TYR A 24 14.61 -10.39 -3.76
N ASP A 25 14.45 -10.45 -2.43
CA ASP A 25 15.18 -11.38 -1.55
C ASP A 25 14.34 -12.57 -1.08
N GLY A 26 13.01 -12.45 -1.11
CA GLY A 26 12.09 -13.50 -0.64
C GLY A 26 12.06 -13.65 0.88
N ASP A 27 12.57 -12.68 1.64
CA ASP A 27 12.68 -12.77 3.10
C ASP A 27 11.28 -12.69 3.77
N PRO A 28 10.90 -13.67 4.61
CA PRO A 28 9.59 -13.70 5.26
C PRO A 28 9.29 -12.47 6.12
N PHE A 29 10.30 -11.89 6.76
CA PHE A 29 10.13 -10.71 7.60
C PHE A 29 9.71 -9.50 6.77
N GLU A 30 10.17 -9.41 5.52
CA GLU A 30 9.74 -8.37 4.59
C GLU A 30 8.29 -8.59 4.13
N LEU A 31 7.86 -9.83 3.91
CA LEU A 31 6.47 -10.14 3.59
C LEU A 31 5.52 -9.77 4.74
N ILE A 32 5.86 -10.18 5.97
CA ILE A 32 5.08 -9.86 7.18
C ILE A 32 5.02 -8.34 7.41
N ALA A 33 6.16 -7.66 7.27
CA ALA A 33 6.22 -6.20 7.39
C ALA A 33 5.40 -5.50 6.29
N SER A 34 5.45 -5.98 5.05
CA SER A 34 4.67 -5.44 3.93
C SER A 34 3.17 -5.52 4.17
N VAL A 35 2.67 -6.68 4.63
CA VAL A 35 1.27 -6.88 5.05
C VAL A 35 0.92 -5.88 6.16
N THR A 36 1.77 -5.79 7.18
CA THR A 36 1.53 -4.94 8.35
C THR A 36 1.44 -3.47 7.96
N PHE A 37 2.39 -2.97 7.18
CA PHE A 37 2.38 -1.58 6.72
C PHE A 37 1.20 -1.27 5.83
N ASN A 38 0.82 -2.20 4.93
CA ASN A 38 -0.33 -1.98 4.06
C ASN A 38 -1.63 -1.93 4.86
N LEU A 39 -1.82 -2.83 5.82
CA LEU A 39 -3.00 -2.84 6.68
C LEU A 39 -3.13 -1.54 7.48
N ILE A 40 -2.03 -1.03 8.02
CA ILE A 40 -2.03 0.27 8.70
C ILE A 40 -2.41 1.38 7.72
N ALA A 41 -1.86 1.38 6.51
CA ALA A 41 -2.25 2.34 5.47
C ALA A 41 -3.75 2.25 5.13
N THR A 42 -4.30 1.03 4.98
CA THR A 42 -5.72 0.79 4.75
C THR A 42 -6.58 1.37 5.86
N LEU A 43 -6.21 1.14 7.13
CA LEU A 43 -6.91 1.69 8.29
C LEU A 43 -6.86 3.22 8.34
N LEU A 44 -5.73 3.84 8.00
CA LEU A 44 -5.61 5.30 7.95
C LEU A 44 -6.42 5.91 6.81
N LYS A 45 -6.58 5.19 5.69
CA LYS A 45 -7.42 5.61 4.57
C LYS A 45 -8.91 5.52 4.91
N LEU A 46 -9.32 4.57 5.77
CA LEU A 46 -10.68 4.47 6.29
C LEU A 46 -11.00 5.70 7.17
N GLY A 47 -11.81 6.61 6.64
CA GLY A 47 -12.16 7.86 7.31
C GLY A 47 -11.34 9.07 6.86
N SER A 48 -10.48 8.92 5.84
CA SER A 48 -9.85 10.06 5.19
C SER A 48 -10.89 10.95 4.50
N LYS A 49 -10.71 12.28 4.60
CA LYS A 49 -11.57 13.30 3.94
C LYS A 49 -11.01 13.76 2.59
N LYS A 50 -10.19 12.91 1.97
CA LYS A 50 -9.51 13.15 0.70
C LYS A 50 -10.51 13.08 -0.45
N THR A 51 -10.28 13.89 -1.48
CA THR A 51 -11.08 13.92 -2.72
C THR A 51 -11.09 12.55 -3.38
N LEU A 52 -9.92 11.89 -3.45
CA LEU A 52 -9.75 10.54 -4.00
C LEU A 52 -9.68 9.45 -2.92
N SER A 53 -10.41 9.63 -1.81
CA SER A 53 -10.40 8.70 -0.67
C SER A 53 -10.87 7.29 -1.03
N ALA A 54 -11.87 7.16 -1.91
CA ALA A 54 -12.38 5.86 -2.35
C ALA A 54 -11.35 5.09 -3.20
N GLU A 55 -10.67 5.78 -4.11
CA GLU A 55 -9.64 5.22 -4.98
C GLU A 55 -8.39 4.85 -4.18
N LEU A 56 -7.99 5.68 -3.21
CA LEU A 56 -6.93 5.36 -2.26
C LEU A 56 -7.24 4.10 -1.46
N LEU A 57 -8.48 3.99 -0.97
CA LEU A 57 -8.91 2.80 -0.24
C LEU A 57 -8.91 1.56 -1.14
N ALA A 58 -9.44 1.67 -2.36
CA ALA A 58 -9.50 0.57 -3.32
C ALA A 58 -8.12 0.00 -3.65
N THR A 59 -7.11 0.85 -3.88
CA THR A 59 -5.73 0.41 -4.14
C THR A 59 -5.10 -0.29 -2.93
N SER A 60 -5.35 0.21 -1.72
CA SER A 60 -4.90 -0.44 -0.48
C SER A 60 -5.54 -1.80 -0.26
N LEU A 61 -6.86 -1.91 -0.47
CA LEU A 61 -7.59 -3.18 -0.37
C LEU A 61 -7.13 -4.18 -1.43
N ALA A 62 -6.84 -3.73 -2.64
CA ALA A 62 -6.26 -4.58 -3.68
C ALA A 62 -4.89 -5.12 -3.25
N ALA A 63 -4.03 -4.28 -2.65
CA ALA A 63 -2.75 -4.73 -2.11
C ALA A 63 -2.93 -5.73 -0.94
N ASP A 64 -3.87 -5.51 -0.02
CA ASP A 64 -4.17 -6.45 1.07
C ASP A 64 -4.64 -7.82 0.55
N LEU A 65 -5.49 -7.84 -0.48
CA LEU A 65 -5.95 -9.07 -1.13
C LEU A 65 -4.85 -9.83 -1.87
N HIS A 66 -3.70 -9.22 -2.12
CA HIS A 66 -2.51 -9.89 -2.63
C HIS A 66 -1.57 -10.33 -1.49
N LEU A 67 -1.26 -9.42 -0.57
CA LEU A 67 -0.30 -9.64 0.51
C LEU A 67 -0.77 -10.68 1.52
N ILE A 68 -2.05 -10.66 1.91
CA ILE A 68 -2.57 -11.60 2.91
C ILE A 68 -2.55 -13.04 2.38
N PRO A 69 -3.06 -13.34 1.16
CA PRO A 69 -2.91 -14.69 0.61
C PRO A 69 -1.45 -15.09 0.36
N ALA A 70 -0.58 -14.15 -0.03
CA ALA A 70 0.85 -14.42 -0.18
C ALA A 70 1.46 -14.93 1.13
N LEU A 71 1.17 -14.25 2.24
CA LEU A 71 1.61 -14.66 3.57
C LEU A 71 1.06 -16.04 3.97
N ILE A 72 -0.22 -16.31 3.71
CA ILE A 72 -0.83 -17.61 4.02
C ILE A 72 -0.14 -18.75 3.26
N PHE A 73 0.07 -18.60 1.94
CA PHE A 73 0.73 -19.65 1.14
C PHE A 73 2.20 -19.83 1.51
N TYR A 74 2.89 -18.74 1.86
CA TYR A 74 4.26 -18.78 2.37
C TYR A 74 4.36 -19.62 3.65
N GLU A 75 3.52 -19.34 4.66
CA GLU A 75 3.50 -20.07 5.93
C GLU A 75 3.15 -21.56 5.77
N MET A 76 2.32 -21.89 4.78
CA MET A 76 2.03 -23.28 4.45
C MET A 76 3.23 -24.01 3.80
N GLY A 77 4.27 -23.29 3.39
CA GLY A 77 5.41 -23.84 2.65
C GLY A 77 5.01 -24.36 1.28
N THR A 78 4.01 -23.75 0.64
CA THR A 78 3.48 -24.20 -0.65
C THR A 78 3.40 -23.07 -1.67
N ARG A 79 3.43 -23.44 -2.97
CA ARG A 79 3.16 -22.52 -4.09
C ARG A 79 4.07 -21.26 -4.08
N HIS A 80 5.38 -21.43 -3.91
CA HIS A 80 6.36 -20.33 -3.90
C HIS A 80 6.21 -19.36 -5.09
N THR A 81 6.00 -19.87 -6.30
CA THR A 81 5.76 -19.04 -7.49
C THR A 81 4.49 -18.20 -7.40
N LEU A 82 3.44 -18.69 -6.72
CA LEU A 82 2.21 -17.94 -6.48
C LEU A 82 2.44 -16.85 -5.42
N VAL A 83 3.24 -17.12 -4.39
CA VAL A 83 3.60 -16.13 -3.37
C VAL A 83 4.31 -14.94 -4.01
N GLU A 84 5.32 -15.20 -4.84
CA GLU A 84 6.03 -14.14 -5.60
C GLU A 84 5.08 -13.39 -6.54
N ALA A 85 4.23 -14.10 -7.29
CA ALA A 85 3.26 -13.48 -8.20
C ALA A 85 2.26 -12.57 -7.45
N LEU A 86 1.80 -12.99 -6.28
CA LEU A 86 0.92 -12.18 -5.45
C LEU A 86 1.65 -10.94 -4.92
N ALA A 87 2.89 -11.07 -4.46
CA ALA A 87 3.68 -9.91 -4.02
C ALA A 87 3.93 -8.90 -5.15
N TRP A 88 4.16 -9.36 -6.38
CA TRP A 88 4.21 -8.48 -7.56
C TRP A 88 2.87 -7.73 -7.78
N GLY A 89 1.74 -8.40 -7.62
CA GLY A 89 0.43 -7.74 -7.70
C GLY A 89 0.22 -6.68 -6.62
N ALA A 90 0.64 -6.97 -5.39
CA ALA A 90 0.62 -6.00 -4.29
C ALA A 90 1.51 -4.79 -4.57
N LEU A 91 2.71 -5.01 -5.12
CA LEU A 91 3.63 -3.96 -5.51
C LEU A 91 2.95 -2.99 -6.50
N VAL A 92 2.33 -3.51 -7.54
CA VAL A 92 1.63 -2.70 -8.55
C VAL A 92 0.48 -1.90 -7.92
N ALA A 93 -0.33 -2.52 -7.07
CA ALA A 93 -1.41 -1.83 -6.36
C ALA A 93 -0.90 -0.66 -5.49
N ASN A 94 0.23 -0.87 -4.79
CA ASN A 94 0.87 0.17 -4.00
C ASN A 94 1.48 1.31 -4.84
N VAL A 95 2.02 1.02 -6.03
CA VAL A 95 2.46 2.07 -6.98
C VAL A 95 1.27 2.95 -7.38
N PHE A 96 0.12 2.36 -7.70
CA PHE A 96 -1.09 3.13 -7.97
C PHE A 96 -1.53 3.96 -6.77
N SER A 97 -1.44 3.42 -5.54
CA SER A 97 -1.72 4.20 -4.34
C SER A 97 -0.82 5.44 -4.22
N VAL A 98 0.47 5.33 -4.54
CA VAL A 98 1.40 6.48 -4.51
C VAL A 98 1.03 7.50 -5.58
N ILE A 99 0.71 7.06 -6.80
CA ILE A 99 0.28 7.94 -7.89
C ILE A 99 -0.96 8.74 -7.46
N ILE A 100 -1.96 8.08 -6.87
CA ILE A 100 -3.18 8.74 -6.41
C ILE A 100 -2.88 9.75 -5.29
N LEU A 101 -1.98 9.43 -4.35
CA LEU A 101 -1.54 10.39 -3.33
C LEU A 101 -0.88 11.65 -3.92
N ILE A 102 -0.10 11.50 -5.00
CA ILE A 102 0.51 12.62 -5.71
C ILE A 102 -0.57 13.46 -6.39
N VAL A 103 -1.52 12.83 -7.10
CA VAL A 103 -2.64 13.53 -7.75
C VAL A 103 -3.49 14.28 -6.72
N GLU A 104 -3.83 13.64 -5.60
CA GLU A 104 -4.53 14.27 -4.49
C GLU A 104 -3.80 15.52 -3.97
N THR A 105 -2.47 15.44 -3.84
CA THR A 105 -1.67 16.59 -3.38
C THR A 105 -1.70 17.75 -4.38
N VAL A 106 -1.74 17.47 -5.69
CA VAL A 106 -1.88 18.50 -6.73
C VAL A 106 -3.27 19.14 -6.70
N ILE A 107 -4.32 18.35 -6.48
CA ILE A 107 -5.69 18.87 -6.36
C ILE A 107 -5.80 19.80 -5.15
N GLU A 108 -5.33 19.35 -3.98
CA GLU A 108 -5.33 20.15 -2.75
C GLU A 108 -4.57 21.48 -2.96
N ALA A 109 -3.37 21.44 -3.55
CA ALA A 109 -2.57 22.64 -3.81
C ALA A 109 -3.24 23.63 -4.79
N ARG A 110 -4.03 23.13 -5.75
CA ARG A 110 -4.78 23.98 -6.69
C ARG A 110 -5.98 24.63 -6.03
N GLU A 111 -6.72 23.89 -5.19
CA GLU A 111 -7.78 24.49 -4.37
C GLU A 111 -7.20 25.57 -3.46
N GLU A 112 -5.95 25.36 -3.01
CA GLU A 112 -5.24 26.33 -2.20
C GLU A 112 -4.81 27.64 -2.93
N GLU A 113 -4.97 27.73 -4.25
CA GLU A 113 -4.57 28.93 -5.01
C GLU A 113 -5.76 29.86 -5.31
N TRP A 114 -6.98 29.38 -5.08
CA TRP A 114 -8.24 30.03 -5.48
C TRP A 114 -8.97 30.72 -4.31
N TRP A 115 -8.35 30.77 -3.13
CA TRP A 115 -8.79 31.34 -1.85
C TRP A 115 -7.69 32.26 -1.30
#